data_AF-A0A5P8MXN9-F1
#
_entry.id   AF-A0A5P8MXN9-F1
#
_cell.length_a   1.000
_cell.length_b   1.000
_cell.length_c   1.000
_cell.angle_alpha   90.00
_cell.angle_beta   90.00
_cell.angle_gamma   90.00
#
_symmetry.space_group_name_H-M   'P 1'
#
loop_
_entity.id
_entity.type
_entity.pdbx_description
1 polymer ?
#
loop_
_entity_poly.entity_id
_entity_poly.type
_entity_poly.pdbx_seq_one_letter_code
_entity_poly.pdbx_strand_id
1 'polypeptide(L)'
;MLTSSLVRQRSVERLVASGKGAGYLRRFWPTLSSLRRRYPWVRNSKRHVRMIMPKVSYIVARTKNNVIGCNNDLPWRLSSDLRRFRQITSGSVIIMGRKTFESIGKPLPNRVSIVISRNNSFEADNLIFCKDLSTAIFVGDIISNIRSMKEMFIIGGEQIFNSMKNYVSKVYLTEIQDDEIVGDSYFNMEFGKGDWSVKHKEFVKRSELDQFDYEFRILEKKRRPIRTRSALNVVGKAMPEAELFDLIKLRLPVR
;
A
#
# COMPACT_ATOMS: atom_id res chain seq x y z
N MET A 1 -14.29 -5.47 -47.56
CA MET A 1 -15.05 -5.14 -46.34
C MET A 1 -14.17 -5.43 -45.14
N LEU A 2 -13.47 -4.39 -44.67
CA LEU A 2 -12.73 -4.40 -43.41
C LEU A 2 -13.65 -3.78 -42.35
N THR A 3 -13.79 -4.45 -41.22
CA THR A 3 -14.71 -4.08 -40.14
C THR A 3 -14.30 -2.75 -39.50
N SER A 4 -15.31 -2.00 -39.09
CA SER A 4 -15.26 -0.61 -38.60
C SER A 4 -14.43 -0.36 -37.32
N SER A 5 -13.72 -1.36 -36.79
CA SER A 5 -12.89 -1.24 -35.59
C SER A 5 -11.51 -0.62 -35.87
N LEU A 6 -10.91 -0.90 -37.03
CA LEU A 6 -9.55 -0.45 -37.37
C LEU A 6 -9.47 1.04 -37.76
N VAL A 7 -10.57 1.62 -38.28
CA VAL A 7 -10.63 3.05 -38.64
C VAL A 7 -10.77 3.95 -37.39
N ARG A 8 -11.33 3.41 -36.29
CA ARG A 8 -11.43 4.13 -35.00
C ARG A 8 -10.12 4.16 -34.22
N GLN A 9 -9.27 3.14 -34.34
CA GLN A 9 -8.02 3.04 -33.59
C GLN A 9 -6.99 4.11 -34.00
N ARG A 10 -6.78 4.31 -35.31
CA ARG A 10 -5.83 5.33 -35.82
C ARG A 10 -6.28 6.78 -35.60
N SER A 11 -7.56 7.00 -35.33
CA SER A 11 -8.12 8.34 -35.10
C SER A 11 -7.88 8.84 -33.67
N VAL A 12 -7.79 7.93 -32.69
CA VAL A 12 -7.52 8.26 -31.28
C VAL A 12 -6.03 8.60 -31.07
N GLU A 13 -5.13 7.89 -31.74
CA GLU A 13 -3.67 8.13 -31.67
C GLU A 13 -3.28 9.53 -32.17
N ARG A 14 -3.95 10.06 -33.22
CA ARG A 14 -3.69 11.42 -33.74
C ARG A 14 -4.28 12.54 -32.87
N LEU A 15 -5.34 12.26 -32.11
CA LEU A 15 -6.04 13.25 -31.29
C LEU A 15 -5.39 13.48 -29.92
N VAL A 16 -4.68 12.47 -29.40
CA VAL A 16 -3.87 12.60 -28.17
C VAL A 16 -2.61 13.45 -28.42
N ALA A 17 -2.10 13.47 -29.65
CA ALA A 17 -0.92 14.26 -30.03
C ALA A 17 -1.15 15.77 -30.18
N SER A 18 -2.40 16.27 -30.13
CA SER A 18 -2.71 17.68 -30.47
C SER A 18 -3.30 18.54 -29.33
N GLY A 19 -3.25 18.07 -28.08
CA GLY A 19 -3.56 18.91 -26.90
C GLY A 19 -4.99 19.46 -26.80
N LYS A 20 -5.99 18.87 -27.46
CA LYS A 20 -7.40 19.34 -27.46
C LYS A 20 -8.38 18.24 -27.00
N GLY A 21 -8.15 17.65 -25.83
CA GLY A 21 -8.90 16.48 -25.33
C GLY A 21 -9.99 16.73 -24.27
N ALA A 22 -10.21 17.97 -23.80
CA ALA A 22 -11.09 18.22 -22.65
C ALA A 22 -12.61 18.18 -22.98
N GLY A 23 -13.00 18.40 -24.24
CA GLY A 23 -14.41 18.53 -24.63
C GLY A 23 -15.13 17.23 -24.97
N TYR A 24 -14.41 16.18 -25.38
CA TYR A 24 -15.03 14.98 -25.96
C TYR A 24 -15.49 13.95 -24.92
N LEU A 25 -14.99 14.03 -23.68
CA LEU A 25 -15.27 13.07 -22.60
C LEU A 25 -16.65 13.27 -21.93
N ARG A 26 -17.34 14.40 -22.17
CA ARG A 26 -18.72 14.62 -21.66
C ARG A 26 -19.78 13.78 -22.37
N ARG A 27 -19.49 13.23 -23.55
CA ARG A 27 -20.50 12.59 -24.41
C ARG A 27 -20.69 11.09 -24.18
N PHE A 28 -19.78 10.43 -23.46
CA PHE A 28 -19.78 8.98 -23.28
C PHE A 28 -19.80 8.48 -21.83
N TRP A 29 -19.90 9.36 -20.83
CA TRP A 29 -20.08 8.93 -19.44
C TRP A 29 -21.22 9.65 -18.73
N PRO A 30 -22.00 8.93 -17.91
CA PRO A 30 -23.13 9.52 -17.23
C PRO A 30 -22.64 10.54 -16.18
N THR A 31 -23.19 11.76 -16.20
CA THR A 31 -23.11 12.72 -15.07
C THR A 31 -23.48 12.04 -13.74
N LEU A 32 -23.04 12.59 -12.59
CA LEU A 32 -23.47 12.17 -11.24
C LEU A 32 -25.00 11.96 -11.13
N SER A 33 -25.78 12.79 -11.83
CA SER A 33 -27.24 12.65 -11.93
C SER A 33 -27.70 11.39 -12.67
N SER A 34 -26.96 10.96 -13.68
CA SER A 34 -27.25 9.73 -14.45
C SER A 34 -26.64 8.45 -13.87
N LEU A 35 -25.56 8.53 -13.08
CA LEU A 35 -25.14 7.43 -12.19
C LEU A 35 -26.20 7.16 -11.11
N ARG A 36 -26.78 8.21 -10.52
CA ARG A 36 -27.92 8.11 -9.58
C ARG A 36 -29.19 7.54 -10.20
N ARG A 37 -29.37 7.71 -11.51
CA ARG A 37 -30.51 7.16 -12.28
C ARG A 37 -30.30 5.68 -12.62
N ARG A 38 -29.04 5.28 -12.87
CA ARG A 38 -28.65 3.92 -13.26
C ARG A 38 -28.54 2.96 -12.07
N TYR A 39 -28.35 3.47 -10.85
CA TYR A 39 -28.26 2.69 -9.62
C TYR A 39 -29.27 3.18 -8.57
N PRO A 40 -30.57 2.77 -8.66
CA PRO A 40 -31.66 3.31 -7.83
C PRO A 40 -31.49 3.13 -6.32
N TRP A 41 -30.69 2.14 -5.89
CA TRP A 41 -30.33 1.94 -4.47
C TRP A 41 -29.50 3.07 -3.88
N VAL A 42 -28.83 3.88 -4.71
CA VAL A 42 -28.14 5.12 -4.29
C VAL A 42 -29.15 6.19 -3.85
N ARG A 43 -30.40 6.11 -4.32
CA ARG A 43 -31.41 7.15 -4.11
C ARG A 43 -32.20 6.99 -2.81
N ASN A 44 -32.22 5.80 -2.20
CA ASN A 44 -33.14 5.50 -1.09
C ASN A 44 -32.58 4.66 0.06
N SER A 45 -31.26 4.64 0.27
CA SER A 45 -30.69 3.99 1.45
C SER A 45 -30.30 5.01 2.52
N LYS A 46 -31.18 5.24 3.50
CA LYS A 46 -30.77 5.68 4.86
C LYS A 46 -29.77 4.69 5.51
N ARG A 47 -29.50 3.55 4.88
CA ARG A 47 -28.44 2.60 5.24
C ARG A 47 -27.09 3.11 4.73
N HIS A 48 -26.28 3.58 5.67
CA HIS A 48 -24.88 3.87 5.43
C HIS A 48 -24.16 2.55 5.09
N VAL A 49 -23.93 2.26 3.80
CA VAL A 49 -23.14 1.09 3.41
C VAL A 49 -21.72 1.27 3.96
N ARG A 50 -21.35 0.43 4.93
CA ARG A 50 -20.00 0.40 5.49
C ARG A 50 -19.17 -0.60 4.70
N MET A 51 -18.08 -0.12 4.12
CA MET A 51 -17.08 -0.98 3.49
C MET A 51 -16.05 -1.38 4.55
N ILE A 52 -15.72 -2.68 4.59
CA ILE A 52 -14.62 -3.19 5.41
C ILE A 52 -13.32 -2.89 4.67
N MET A 53 -12.38 -2.27 5.36
CA MET A 53 -11.07 -1.93 4.80
C MET A 53 -10.11 -3.12 4.92
N PRO A 54 -9.05 -3.19 4.09
CA PRO A 54 -8.02 -4.23 4.20
C PRO A 54 -7.39 -4.24 5.59
N LYS A 55 -6.81 -5.39 5.97
CA LYS A 55 -5.94 -5.46 7.14
C LYS A 55 -4.73 -4.55 6.95
N VAL A 56 -4.28 -3.95 8.05
CA VAL A 56 -2.99 -3.26 8.09
C VAL A 56 -1.99 -4.17 8.76
N SER A 57 -0.87 -4.36 8.09
CA SER A 57 0.16 -5.29 8.55
C SER A 57 1.53 -4.66 8.50
N TYR A 58 2.32 -4.91 9.52
CA TYR A 58 3.73 -4.55 9.48
C TYR A 58 4.51 -5.72 8.91
N ILE A 59 5.52 -5.41 8.12
CA ILE A 59 6.59 -6.36 7.81
C ILE A 59 7.90 -5.67 8.12
N VAL A 60 8.66 -6.23 9.05
CA VAL A 60 9.82 -5.57 9.65
C VAL A 60 10.85 -6.61 10.10
N ALA A 61 12.12 -6.32 9.82
CA ALA A 61 13.26 -6.99 10.41
C ALA A 61 13.86 -6.06 11.49
N ARG A 62 14.13 -6.60 12.67
CA ARG A 62 14.80 -5.88 13.77
C ARG A 62 15.79 -6.78 14.50
N THR A 63 16.79 -6.19 15.10
CA THR A 63 17.73 -6.84 16.03
C THR A 63 17.10 -7.03 17.42
N LYS A 64 17.79 -7.76 18.31
CA LYS A 64 17.36 -7.92 19.72
C LYS A 64 17.27 -6.59 20.46
N ASN A 65 18.13 -5.63 20.12
CA ASN A 65 18.11 -4.26 20.63
C ASN A 65 17.20 -3.32 19.83
N ASN A 66 16.23 -3.86 19.08
CA ASN A 66 15.17 -3.16 18.32
C ASN A 66 15.65 -2.30 17.13
N VAL A 67 16.91 -2.35 16.72
CA VAL A 67 17.43 -1.61 15.56
C VAL A 67 16.77 -2.13 14.28
N ILE A 68 16.31 -1.19 13.44
CA ILE A 68 15.75 -1.46 12.11
C ILE A 68 16.55 -0.81 10.96
N GLY A 69 17.55 0.01 11.29
CA GLY A 69 18.36 0.69 10.28
C GLY A 69 19.44 1.58 10.91
N CYS A 70 20.42 1.92 10.10
CA CYS A 70 21.50 2.84 10.41
C CYS A 70 21.85 3.63 9.14
N ASN A 71 21.94 4.96 9.22
CA ASN A 71 22.29 5.82 8.09
C ASN A 71 21.40 5.62 6.84
N ASN A 72 20.10 5.38 7.04
CA ASN A 72 19.12 5.01 6.00
C ASN A 72 19.44 3.72 5.24
N ASP A 73 20.17 2.77 5.84
CA ASP A 73 20.39 1.44 5.26
C ASP A 73 20.13 0.35 6.30
N LEU A 74 20.04 -0.89 5.85
CA LEU A 74 20.02 -2.07 6.70
C LEU A 74 21.47 -2.42 7.06
N PRO A 75 21.87 -2.40 8.35
CA PRO A 75 23.24 -2.74 8.77
C PRO A 75 23.53 -4.26 8.71
N TRP A 76 22.74 -5.02 7.95
CA TRP A 76 22.87 -6.46 7.78
C TRP A 76 22.42 -6.89 6.38
N ARG A 77 22.84 -8.09 6.00
CA ARG A 77 22.43 -8.79 4.78
C ARG A 77 21.72 -10.09 5.13
N LEU A 78 20.41 -10.12 4.91
CA LEU A 78 19.55 -11.30 5.07
C LEU A 78 18.79 -11.57 3.76
N SER A 79 19.45 -12.25 2.81
CA SER A 79 18.90 -12.47 1.47
C SER A 79 17.62 -13.33 1.48
N SER A 80 17.51 -14.27 2.43
CA SER A 80 16.31 -15.10 2.58
C SER A 80 15.14 -14.26 3.13
N ASP A 81 15.40 -13.33 4.05
CA ASP A 81 14.39 -12.39 4.54
C ASP A 81 13.90 -11.44 3.43
N LEU A 82 14.80 -10.87 2.63
CA LEU A 82 14.42 -10.04 1.48
C LEU A 82 13.60 -10.81 0.43
N ARG A 83 13.86 -12.10 0.24
CA ARG A 83 13.04 -12.98 -0.60
C ARG A 83 11.64 -13.16 0.00
N ARG A 84 11.56 -13.40 1.30
CA ARG A 84 10.31 -13.53 2.04
C ARG A 84 9.49 -12.24 2.00
N PHE A 85 10.12 -11.08 2.21
CA PHE A 85 9.52 -9.75 2.06
C PHE A 85 8.88 -9.57 0.68
N ARG A 86 9.63 -9.91 -0.39
CA ARG A 86 9.10 -9.85 -1.76
C ARG A 86 7.88 -10.76 -1.96
N GLN A 87 7.95 -11.99 -1.48
CA GLN A 87 6.84 -12.96 -1.62
C GLN A 87 5.58 -12.51 -0.87
N ILE A 88 5.73 -12.07 0.38
CA ILE A 88 4.60 -11.65 1.23
C ILE A 88 3.94 -10.38 0.70
N THR A 89 4.73 -9.42 0.23
CA THR A 89 4.21 -8.10 -0.17
C THR A 89 3.78 -8.03 -1.64
N SER A 90 4.13 -9.01 -2.46
CA SER A 90 3.82 -9.01 -3.89
C SER A 90 2.30 -8.94 -4.14
N GLY A 91 1.89 -8.10 -5.08
CA GLY A 91 0.48 -7.91 -5.42
C GLY A 91 -0.32 -7.06 -4.43
N SER A 92 0.32 -6.48 -3.41
CA SER A 92 -0.31 -5.63 -2.40
C SER A 92 0.10 -4.16 -2.48
N VAL A 93 -0.62 -3.31 -1.74
CA VAL A 93 -0.18 -1.95 -1.43
C VAL A 93 0.89 -2.00 -0.34
N ILE A 94 1.97 -1.24 -0.52
CA ILE A 94 2.99 -1.00 0.48
C ILE A 94 3.06 0.50 0.80
N ILE A 95 3.15 0.86 2.08
CA ILE A 95 3.22 2.23 2.56
C ILE A 95 4.54 2.42 3.30
N MET A 96 5.25 3.48 2.95
CA MET A 96 6.54 3.82 3.57
C MET A 96 6.76 5.32 3.71
N GLY A 97 7.73 5.69 4.54
CA GLY A 97 8.23 7.08 4.63
C GLY A 97 9.26 7.39 3.55
N ARG A 98 9.47 8.69 3.28
CA ARG A 98 10.47 9.17 2.29
C ARG A 98 11.86 8.55 2.47
N LYS A 99 12.43 8.57 3.68
CA LYS A 99 13.78 8.02 3.94
C LYS A 99 13.91 6.53 3.57
N THR A 100 12.88 5.74 3.87
CA THR A 100 12.82 4.33 3.49
C THR A 100 12.73 4.15 1.98
N PHE A 101 11.97 5.00 1.29
CA PHE A 101 11.92 4.97 -0.16
C PHE A 101 13.27 5.32 -0.80
N GLU A 102 13.97 6.32 -0.28
CA GLU A 102 15.30 6.72 -0.75
C GLU A 102 16.34 5.62 -0.55
N SER A 103 16.30 4.93 0.59
CA SER A 103 17.11 3.73 0.85
C SER A 103 16.88 2.64 -0.20
N ILE A 104 15.62 2.36 -0.55
CA ILE A 104 15.26 1.38 -1.58
C ILE A 104 15.65 1.87 -2.99
N GLY A 105 15.61 3.19 -3.22
CA GLY A 105 16.02 3.88 -4.44
C GLY A 105 15.05 3.77 -5.62
N LYS A 106 14.04 2.89 -5.55
CA LYS A 106 13.06 2.71 -6.63
C LYS A 106 11.73 2.10 -6.16
N PRO A 107 10.64 2.31 -6.91
CA PRO A 107 9.40 1.58 -6.70
C PRO A 107 9.60 0.07 -6.80
N LEU A 108 8.93 -0.65 -5.92
CA LEU A 108 9.08 -2.10 -5.84
C LEU A 108 8.14 -2.78 -6.85
N PRO A 109 8.64 -3.66 -7.74
CA PRO A 109 7.82 -4.24 -8.81
C PRO A 109 6.67 -5.08 -8.24
N ASN A 110 5.58 -5.18 -9.01
CA ASN A 110 4.35 -5.89 -8.67
C ASN A 110 3.67 -5.40 -7.38
N ARG A 111 3.98 -4.20 -6.92
CA ARG A 111 3.39 -3.55 -5.73
C ARG A 111 3.03 -2.13 -6.05
N VAL A 112 2.00 -1.62 -5.39
CA VAL A 112 1.72 -0.18 -5.39
C VAL A 112 2.43 0.43 -4.20
N SER A 113 3.45 1.25 -4.47
CA SER A 113 4.23 1.97 -3.47
C SER A 113 3.56 3.29 -3.13
N ILE A 114 3.19 3.48 -1.87
CA ILE A 114 2.71 4.77 -1.35
C ILE A 114 3.81 5.35 -0.45
N VAL A 115 4.32 6.53 -0.80
CA VAL A 115 5.39 7.20 -0.06
C VAL A 115 4.85 8.45 0.60
N ILE A 116 5.04 8.56 1.92
CA ILE A 116 4.65 9.74 2.69
C ILE A 116 5.79 10.76 2.61
N SER A 117 5.56 11.84 1.86
CA SER A 117 6.50 12.93 1.64
C SER A 117 5.76 14.22 1.30
N ARG A 118 6.31 15.37 1.72
CA ARG A 118 5.85 16.70 1.29
C ARG A 118 6.47 17.13 -0.05
N ASN A 119 7.59 16.53 -0.43
CA ASN A 119 8.27 16.78 -1.70
C ASN A 119 8.01 15.61 -2.65
N ASN A 120 7.60 15.93 -3.88
CA ASN A 120 7.29 14.97 -4.92
C ASN A 120 8.24 15.19 -6.10
N SER A 121 9.37 14.47 -6.12
CA SER A 121 10.42 14.65 -7.13
C SER A 121 10.61 13.44 -8.05
N PHE A 122 9.75 12.43 -7.94
CA PHE A 122 9.89 11.17 -8.66
C PHE A 122 8.53 10.66 -9.14
N GLU A 123 8.46 10.19 -10.38
CA GLU A 123 7.24 9.66 -10.98
C GLU A 123 7.47 8.23 -11.51
N ALA A 124 6.51 7.35 -11.23
CA ALA A 124 6.46 6.00 -11.78
C ALA A 124 5.03 5.45 -11.66
N ASP A 125 4.63 4.59 -12.59
CA ASP A 125 3.26 4.06 -12.67
C ASP A 125 2.79 3.39 -11.38
N ASN A 126 3.67 2.72 -10.65
CA ASN A 126 3.32 2.01 -9.42
C ASN A 126 3.70 2.77 -8.15
N LEU A 127 3.88 4.10 -8.23
CA LEU A 127 4.29 4.96 -7.14
C LEU A 127 3.30 6.12 -6.93
N ILE A 128 2.94 6.37 -5.67
CA ILE A 128 2.06 7.46 -5.28
C ILE A 128 2.68 8.17 -4.09
N PHE A 129 2.85 9.49 -4.19
CA PHE A 129 3.25 10.31 -3.06
C PHE A 129 2.02 10.87 -2.34
N CYS A 130 2.06 10.84 -1.01
CA CYS A 130 1.02 11.38 -0.15
C CYS A 130 1.65 12.36 0.85
N LYS A 131 1.05 13.54 1.00
CA LYS A 131 1.56 14.59 1.89
C LYS A 131 1.50 14.24 3.39
N ASP A 132 0.63 13.31 3.76
CA ASP A 132 0.36 12.93 5.14
C ASP A 132 -0.15 11.48 5.25
N LEU A 133 -0.09 10.95 6.47
CA LEU A 133 -0.49 9.60 6.80
C LEU A 133 -1.97 9.32 6.54
N SER A 134 -2.85 10.29 6.82
CA SER A 134 -4.29 10.10 6.67
C SER A 134 -4.68 9.89 5.21
N THR A 135 -4.04 10.66 4.32
CA THR A 135 -4.16 10.55 2.86
C THR A 135 -3.59 9.22 2.39
N ALA A 136 -2.40 8.81 2.86
CA ALA A 136 -1.79 7.53 2.50
C ALA A 136 -2.66 6.31 2.88
N ILE A 137 -3.23 6.31 4.09
CA ILE A 137 -4.16 5.25 4.53
C ILE A 137 -5.41 5.26 3.67
N PHE A 138 -5.99 6.42 3.39
CA PHE A 138 -7.18 6.52 2.56
C PHE A 138 -6.93 5.98 1.15
N VAL A 139 -5.86 6.43 0.49
CA VAL A 139 -5.47 5.94 -0.84
C VAL A 139 -5.21 4.43 -0.80
N GLY A 140 -4.44 3.94 0.18
CA GLY A 140 -4.17 2.52 0.35
C GLY A 140 -5.44 1.68 0.54
N ASP A 141 -6.41 2.19 1.30
CA ASP A 141 -7.73 1.58 1.48
C ASP A 141 -8.48 1.45 0.14
N ILE A 142 -8.52 2.52 -0.66
CA ILE A 142 -9.21 2.53 -1.96
C ILE A 142 -8.52 1.60 -2.95
N ILE A 143 -7.19 1.64 -3.05
CA ILE A 143 -6.42 0.79 -3.95
C ILE A 143 -6.51 -0.68 -3.54
N SER A 144 -6.54 -0.97 -2.25
CA SER A 144 -6.72 -2.35 -1.80
C SER A 144 -8.12 -2.85 -2.12
N ASN A 145 -9.16 -2.06 -1.86
CA ASN A 145 -10.55 -2.48 -2.08
C ASN A 145 -10.85 -2.77 -3.55
N ILE A 146 -10.53 -1.87 -4.48
CA ILE A 146 -10.85 -2.10 -5.91
C ILE A 146 -9.87 -3.08 -6.60
N ARG A 147 -8.79 -3.52 -5.92
CA ARG A 147 -8.00 -4.70 -6.34
C ARG A 147 -8.36 -5.97 -5.53
N SER A 148 -9.38 -5.91 -4.69
CA SER A 148 -9.78 -7.00 -3.78
C SER A 148 -8.63 -7.55 -2.93
N MET A 149 -7.65 -6.70 -2.59
CA MET A 149 -6.54 -7.05 -1.70
C MET A 149 -7.04 -7.13 -0.27
N LYS A 150 -6.63 -8.19 0.44
CA LYS A 150 -7.03 -8.42 1.84
C LYS A 150 -6.17 -7.65 2.84
N GLU A 151 -4.99 -7.21 2.42
CA GLU A 151 -3.94 -6.71 3.29
C GLU A 151 -3.09 -5.64 2.57
N MET A 152 -2.78 -4.58 3.31
CA MET A 152 -1.77 -3.59 2.93
C MET A 152 -0.65 -3.58 3.97
N PHE A 153 0.56 -3.29 3.51
CA PHE A 153 1.77 -3.42 4.32
C PHE A 153 2.37 -2.07 4.66
N ILE A 154 2.70 -1.86 5.92
CA ILE A 154 3.56 -0.78 6.36
C ILE A 154 4.97 -1.36 6.47
N ILE A 155 5.91 -0.78 5.73
CA ILE A 155 7.27 -1.32 5.61
C ILE A 155 8.33 -0.42 6.27
N GLY A 156 7.89 0.62 6.99
CA GLY A 156 8.73 1.54 7.74
C GLY A 156 8.73 2.97 7.18
N GLY A 157 9.58 3.88 7.67
CA GLY A 157 10.52 3.69 8.77
C GLY A 157 9.88 3.85 10.15
N GLU A 158 10.72 4.02 11.17
CA GLU A 158 10.33 4.16 12.59
C GLU A 158 9.13 5.09 12.81
N GLN A 159 9.17 6.30 12.24
CA GLN A 159 8.09 7.28 12.40
C GLN A 159 6.74 6.74 11.88
N ILE A 160 6.75 6.07 10.72
CA ILE A 160 5.54 5.49 10.12
C ILE A 160 5.02 4.34 10.98
N PHE A 161 5.92 3.47 11.46
CA PHE A 161 5.54 2.40 12.39
C PHE A 161 4.92 2.96 13.67
N ASN A 162 5.48 4.02 14.24
CA ASN A 162 4.96 4.64 15.45
C ASN A 162 3.57 5.25 15.22
N SER A 163 3.36 5.97 14.11
CA SER A 163 2.07 6.58 13.81
C SER A 163 0.97 5.56 13.43
N MET A 164 1.34 4.35 13.03
CA MET A 164 0.39 3.32 12.58
C MET A 164 -0.01 2.29 13.65
N LYS A 165 0.53 2.37 14.88
CA LYS A 165 0.38 1.37 15.97
C LYS A 165 -1.08 1.00 16.28
N ASN A 166 -1.99 1.96 16.15
CA ASN A 166 -3.42 1.76 16.45
C ASN A 166 -4.19 1.06 15.30
N TYR A 167 -3.63 1.03 14.09
CA TYR A 167 -4.25 0.41 12.92
C TYR A 167 -3.78 -1.01 12.67
N VAL A 168 -2.54 -1.34 13.07
CA VAL A 168 -1.93 -2.64 12.78
C VAL A 168 -2.70 -3.78 13.45
N SER A 169 -2.92 -4.85 12.68
CA SER A 169 -3.64 -6.06 13.10
C SER A 169 -2.80 -7.32 12.99
N LYS A 170 -1.72 -7.29 12.21
CA LYS A 170 -0.80 -8.39 11.96
C LYS A 170 0.62 -7.86 11.78
N VAL A 171 1.61 -8.63 12.23
CA VAL A 171 3.03 -8.32 12.06
C VAL A 171 3.75 -9.55 11.53
N TYR A 172 4.50 -9.36 10.45
CA TYR A 172 5.49 -10.28 9.94
C TYR A 172 6.85 -9.77 10.46
N LEU A 173 7.37 -10.43 11.48
CA LEU A 173 8.55 -9.98 12.22
C LEU A 173 9.72 -10.92 11.95
N THR A 174 10.83 -10.37 11.52
CA THR A 174 12.13 -11.05 11.51
C THR A 174 12.94 -10.49 12.68
N GLU A 175 13.21 -11.31 13.70
CA GLU A 175 13.99 -10.95 14.88
C GLU A 175 15.40 -11.54 14.77
N ILE A 176 16.35 -10.68 14.42
CA ILE A 176 17.77 -11.01 14.22
C ILE A 176 18.38 -11.26 15.60
N GLN A 177 19.10 -12.38 15.74
CA GLN A 177 19.65 -12.83 17.01
C GLN A 177 20.98 -12.14 17.37
N ASP A 178 21.02 -10.83 17.16
CA ASP A 178 22.17 -9.96 17.39
C ASP A 178 21.73 -8.75 18.23
N ASP A 179 22.53 -8.39 19.23
CA ASP A 179 22.37 -7.21 20.10
C ASP A 179 23.55 -6.24 20.06
N GLU A 180 24.58 -6.52 19.25
CA GLU A 180 25.78 -5.69 19.09
C GLU A 180 25.63 -4.64 17.99
N ILE A 181 24.78 -4.90 16.98
CA ILE A 181 24.49 -3.94 15.91
C ILE A 181 23.93 -2.64 16.49
N VAL A 182 24.60 -1.53 16.19
CA VAL A 182 24.17 -0.18 16.54
C VAL A 182 23.49 0.46 15.32
N GLY A 183 22.37 1.15 15.56
CA GLY A 183 21.67 1.91 14.53
C GLY A 183 21.01 3.16 15.07
N ASP A 184 20.35 3.91 14.19
CA ASP A 184 19.73 5.20 14.47
C ASP A 184 18.20 5.18 14.38
N SER A 185 17.64 4.02 14.01
CA SER A 185 16.22 3.83 13.74
C SER A 185 15.75 2.57 14.45
N TYR A 186 14.63 2.65 15.16
CA TYR A 186 14.17 1.58 16.05
C TYR A 186 12.72 1.15 15.82
N PHE A 187 12.43 -0.11 16.12
CA PHE A 187 11.07 -0.67 16.18
C PHE A 187 10.75 -1.16 17.59
N ASN A 188 10.26 -0.23 18.42
CA ASN A 188 10.00 -0.43 19.85
C ASN A 188 8.60 -1.00 20.14
N MET A 189 8.05 -1.81 19.23
CA MET A 189 6.75 -2.44 19.47
C MET A 189 6.95 -3.77 20.19
N GLU A 190 6.29 -3.93 21.33
CA GLU A 190 6.33 -5.16 22.11
C GLU A 190 5.10 -6.04 21.86
N PHE A 191 5.33 -7.35 21.89
CA PHE A 191 4.32 -8.37 21.58
C PHE A 191 3.92 -9.20 22.81
N GLY A 192 3.76 -8.53 23.95
CA GLY A 192 3.43 -9.15 25.23
C GLY A 192 2.20 -10.08 25.20
N LYS A 193 2.09 -10.97 26.20
CA LYS A 193 1.17 -12.13 26.24
C LYS A 193 -0.33 -11.80 26.14
N GLY A 194 -0.73 -10.54 26.30
CA GLY A 194 -2.13 -10.10 26.31
C GLY A 194 -2.76 -9.98 24.92
N ASP A 195 -2.16 -9.22 24.02
CA ASP A 195 -2.85 -8.70 22.81
C ASP A 195 -2.55 -9.47 21.53
N TRP A 196 -1.43 -10.19 21.48
CA TRP A 196 -0.93 -10.84 20.28
C TRP A 196 -0.95 -12.36 20.39
N SER A 197 -1.10 -13.02 19.24
CA SER A 197 -1.00 -14.46 19.10
C SER A 197 0.02 -14.80 18.02
N VAL A 198 0.96 -15.70 18.33
CA VAL A 198 1.90 -16.25 17.36
C VAL A 198 1.16 -17.26 16.50
N LYS A 199 1.09 -17.00 15.19
CA LYS A 199 0.45 -17.88 14.19
C LYS A 199 1.45 -18.74 13.44
N HIS A 200 2.69 -18.29 13.36
CA HIS A 200 3.78 -19.01 12.75
C HIS A 200 5.09 -18.54 13.39
N LYS A 201 6.04 -19.47 13.50
CA LYS A 201 7.38 -19.24 14.03
C LYS A 201 8.35 -20.18 13.30
N GLU A 202 9.44 -19.63 12.80
CA GLU A 202 10.49 -20.34 12.09
C GLU A 202 11.84 -19.79 12.54
N PHE A 203 12.78 -20.66 12.91
CA PHE A 203 14.15 -20.26 13.19
C PHE A 203 15.03 -20.56 11.97
N VAL A 204 15.80 -19.57 11.53
CA VAL A 204 16.69 -19.68 10.39
C VAL A 204 18.12 -19.45 10.88
N LYS A 205 18.98 -20.44 10.65
CA LYS A 205 20.41 -20.34 10.94
C LYS A 205 21.11 -19.47 9.89
N ARG A 206 22.15 -18.76 10.33
CA ARG A 206 23.08 -18.04 9.47
C ARG A 206 23.64 -18.95 8.39
N SER A 207 23.88 -18.37 7.23
CA SER A 207 24.39 -19.07 6.04
C SER A 207 25.18 -18.09 5.17
N GLU A 208 25.71 -18.57 4.05
CA GLU A 208 26.35 -17.68 3.06
C GLU A 208 25.41 -16.59 2.52
N LEU A 209 24.09 -16.83 2.57
CA LEU A 209 23.07 -15.89 2.13
C LEU A 209 22.62 -14.91 3.22
N ASP A 210 22.82 -15.27 4.49
CA ASP A 210 22.25 -14.61 5.66
C ASP A 210 23.30 -14.48 6.76
N GLN A 211 23.72 -13.25 7.06
CA GLN A 211 24.83 -12.97 7.98
C GLN A 211 24.55 -13.40 9.43
N PHE A 212 23.29 -13.46 9.82
CA PHE A 212 22.87 -13.68 11.20
C PHE A 212 21.81 -14.77 11.30
N ASP A 213 21.80 -15.44 12.44
CA ASP A 213 20.64 -16.23 12.87
C ASP A 213 19.45 -15.29 13.06
N TYR A 214 18.25 -15.72 12.67
CA TYR A 214 17.04 -14.94 12.91
C TYR A 214 15.83 -15.83 13.15
N GLU A 215 14.85 -15.29 13.86
CA GLU A 215 13.53 -15.91 14.06
C GLU A 215 12.48 -15.14 13.27
N PHE A 216 11.82 -15.80 12.32
CA PHE A 216 10.67 -15.26 11.63
C PHE A 216 9.39 -15.63 12.38
N ARG A 217 8.53 -14.63 12.65
CA ARG A 217 7.23 -14.80 13.30
C ARG A 217 6.12 -14.12 12.53
N ILE A 218 4.96 -14.76 12.51
CA ILE A 218 3.71 -14.13 12.11
C ILE A 218 2.86 -13.94 13.37
N LEU A 219 2.61 -12.70 13.72
CA LEU A 219 1.87 -12.29 14.91
C LEU A 219 0.55 -11.67 14.48
N GLU A 220 -0.56 -12.05 15.11
CA GLU A 220 -1.87 -11.43 14.87
C GLU A 220 -2.50 -10.97 16.18
N LYS A 221 -3.09 -9.76 16.19
CA LYS A 221 -3.87 -9.29 17.33
C LYS A 221 -5.03 -10.23 17.58
N LYS A 222 -5.21 -10.65 18.85
CA LYS A 222 -6.35 -11.48 19.28
C LYS A 222 -7.69 -10.78 18.98
N ARG A 223 -7.73 -9.46 19.19
CA ARG A 223 -8.84 -8.59 18.78
C ARG A 223 -8.39 -7.71 17.61
N ARG A 224 -8.88 -8.02 16.41
CA ARG A 224 -8.51 -7.29 15.20
C ARG A 224 -9.22 -5.92 15.16
N PRO A 225 -8.51 -4.80 14.98
CA PRO A 225 -9.17 -3.53 14.71
C PRO A 225 -9.89 -3.60 13.35
N ILE A 226 -11.22 -3.59 13.37
CA ILE A 226 -12.03 -3.56 12.15
C ILE A 226 -12.10 -2.10 11.69
N ARG A 227 -11.44 -1.81 10.58
CA ARG A 227 -11.52 -0.51 9.93
C ARG A 227 -12.68 -0.50 8.96
N THR A 228 -13.57 0.48 9.08
CA THR A 228 -14.69 0.67 8.15
C THR A 228 -14.72 2.10 7.63
N ARG A 229 -15.19 2.28 6.40
CA ARG A 229 -15.52 3.60 5.84
C ARG A 229 -16.93 3.60 5.29
N SER A 230 -17.62 4.71 5.45
CA SER A 230 -18.89 4.95 4.75
C SER A 230 -18.62 5.01 3.24
N ALA A 231 -19.39 4.29 2.44
CA ALA A 231 -19.31 4.35 0.98
C ALA A 231 -19.47 5.79 0.46
N LEU A 232 -20.34 6.58 1.10
CA LEU A 232 -20.53 8.00 0.77
C LEU A 232 -19.30 8.85 1.09
N ASN A 233 -18.52 8.52 2.11
CA ASN A 233 -17.28 9.25 2.43
C ASN A 233 -16.13 8.87 1.50
N VAL A 234 -16.15 7.67 0.95
CA VAL A 234 -15.20 7.24 -0.08
C VAL A 234 -15.47 7.94 -1.41
N VAL A 235 -16.75 8.09 -1.77
CA VAL A 235 -17.16 8.79 -3.00
C VAL A 235 -17.18 10.32 -2.82
N GLY A 236 -17.37 10.82 -1.60
CA GLY A 236 -17.65 12.23 -1.30
C GLY A 236 -16.52 13.04 -0.63
N LYS A 237 -15.47 12.42 -0.06
CA LYS A 237 -14.29 13.19 0.40
C LYS A 237 -13.36 13.48 -0.78
N ALA A 238 -13.55 14.66 -1.38
CA ALA A 238 -12.53 15.65 -1.72
C ALA A 238 -11.16 15.19 -2.26
N MET A 239 -11.11 14.13 -3.05
CA MET A 239 -10.14 14.08 -4.16
C MET A 239 -10.93 14.58 -5.37
N PRO A 240 -10.46 15.61 -6.10
CA PRO A 240 -11.10 15.99 -7.36
C PRO A 240 -11.37 14.72 -8.16
N GLU A 241 -12.58 14.57 -8.69
CA GLU A 241 -12.99 13.34 -9.39
C GLU A 241 -11.91 12.92 -10.40
N ALA A 242 -11.28 13.89 -11.08
CA ALA A 242 -10.15 13.70 -11.99
C ALA A 242 -8.92 13.02 -11.35
N GLU A 243 -8.48 13.43 -10.16
CA GLU A 243 -7.36 12.79 -9.44
C GLU A 243 -7.72 11.39 -8.99
N LEU A 244 -8.96 11.17 -8.52
CA LEU A 244 -9.47 9.83 -8.22
C LEU A 244 -9.55 8.96 -9.46
N PHE A 245 -9.94 9.53 -10.59
CA PHE A 245 -9.98 8.84 -11.87
C PHE A 245 -8.58 8.53 -12.39
N ASP A 246 -7.60 9.41 -12.25
CA ASP A 246 -6.21 9.11 -12.63
C ASP A 246 -5.60 8.03 -11.71
N LEU A 247 -5.94 8.06 -10.42
CA LEU A 247 -5.59 7.00 -9.48
C LEU A 247 -6.31 5.67 -9.74
N ILE A 248 -7.53 5.73 -10.30
CA ILE A 248 -8.30 4.56 -10.73
C ILE A 248 -7.83 4.06 -12.10
N LYS A 249 -7.35 4.93 -13.00
CA LYS A 249 -6.72 4.59 -14.30
C LYS A 249 -5.46 3.74 -14.12
N LEU A 250 -4.85 3.73 -12.93
CA LEU A 250 -3.88 2.70 -12.48
C LEU A 250 -4.48 1.27 -12.42
N ARG A 251 -5.72 1.07 -12.88
CA ARG A 251 -6.40 -0.18 -13.17
C ARG A 251 -7.13 0.02 -14.49
N LEU A 252 -6.91 -0.79 -15.51
CA LEU A 252 -7.21 -2.22 -15.55
C LEU A 252 -6.10 -2.90 -16.37
N PRO A 253 -5.58 -4.08 -15.99
CA PRO A 253 -5.06 -4.95 -17.03
C PRO A 253 -6.26 -5.25 -17.95
N VAL A 254 -6.20 -4.75 -19.17
CA VAL A 254 -7.05 -5.25 -20.25
C VAL A 254 -6.68 -6.73 -20.37
N ARG A 255 -7.55 -7.60 -19.87
CA ARG A 255 -7.62 -8.97 -20.37
C ARG A 255 -8.47 -8.95 -21.62
#